data_AF-A0AAJ4MY11-F1
#
_entry.id   AF-A0AAJ4MY11-F1
#
_cell.length_a   1.000
_cell.length_b   1.000
_cell.length_c   1.000
_cell.angle_alpha   90.00
_cell.angle_beta   90.00
_cell.angle_gamma   90.00
#
_symmetry.space_group_name_H-M   'P 1'
#
loop_
_entity.id
_entity.type
_entity.pdbx_description
1 polymer ?
#
loop_
_entity_poly.entity_id
_entity_poly.type
_entity_poly.pdbx_seq_one_letter_code
_entity_poly.pdbx_strand_id
1 'polypeptide(L)'
;MAIQFNVNFNVSADELQGKTVLVFLKPQNPQRNYQIHAWQVLTGSAGATESFGYEAQISTDVSYYGVNDNKLISGRKSIFPGQLLSAVRPNGLSPLLQPASTSLAQMKLTPQQCGVINQTTPYIQFDSNWYVNDKPVVTMPYVDTNMTVSFEYLPNFYFMVATPPMVGQTYVVQNFSDMTQYVAPVTATEVDVTLSRNQGLWNFDFGAK
;
A
#
# COMPACT_ATOMS: atom_id res chain seq x y z
N MET A 1 8.38 14.68 3.82
CA MET A 1 7.69 15.71 3.02
C MET A 1 6.26 15.26 2.84
N ALA A 2 5.31 16.10 3.21
CA ALA A 2 3.89 15.81 3.04
C ALA A 2 3.43 16.44 1.71
N ILE A 3 2.60 15.71 0.96
CA ILE A 3 1.98 16.18 -0.28
C ILE A 3 0.47 16.13 -0.09
N GLN A 4 -0.21 17.25 -0.35
CA GLN A 4 -1.66 17.31 -0.37
C GLN A 4 -2.16 17.11 -1.81
N PHE A 5 -2.99 16.10 -2.05
CA PHE A 5 -3.69 15.95 -3.32
C PHE A 5 -5.09 16.55 -3.22
N ASN A 6 -5.52 17.25 -4.25
CA ASN A 6 -6.87 17.78 -4.41
C ASN A 6 -7.45 17.25 -5.73
N VAL A 7 -8.40 16.32 -5.64
CA VAL A 7 -9.00 15.68 -6.81
C VAL A 7 -10.32 16.36 -7.14
N ASN A 8 -10.32 17.12 -8.24
CA ASN A 8 -11.48 17.77 -8.81
C ASN A 8 -12.20 16.82 -9.77
N PHE A 9 -13.48 16.54 -9.50
CA PHE A 9 -14.32 15.65 -10.29
C PHE A 9 -15.04 16.45 -11.39
N ASN A 10 -14.30 16.87 -12.43
CA ASN A 10 -14.82 17.65 -13.55
C ASN A 10 -15.55 16.77 -14.58
N VAL A 11 -16.66 16.19 -14.14
CA VAL A 11 -17.47 15.21 -14.88
C VAL A 11 -18.94 15.43 -14.56
N SER A 12 -19.83 14.88 -15.39
CA SER A 12 -21.28 14.93 -15.16
C SER A 12 -21.72 13.87 -14.16
N ALA A 13 -22.85 14.11 -13.46
CA ALA A 13 -23.30 13.26 -12.35
C ALA A 13 -23.61 11.81 -12.75
N ASP A 14 -24.06 11.61 -13.98
CA ASP A 14 -24.34 10.30 -14.59
C ASP A 14 -23.06 9.51 -14.91
N GLU A 15 -21.93 10.19 -15.14
CA GLU A 15 -20.68 9.53 -15.55
C GLU A 15 -20.00 8.75 -14.41
N LEU A 16 -20.15 9.23 -13.16
CA LEU A 16 -19.56 8.62 -11.96
C LEU A 16 -20.48 7.61 -11.24
N GLN A 17 -21.70 7.39 -11.73
CA GLN A 17 -22.66 6.56 -11.01
C GLN A 17 -22.12 5.15 -10.74
N GLY A 18 -22.00 4.79 -9.44
CA GLY A 18 -21.47 3.50 -9.00
C GLY A 18 -19.96 3.32 -9.20
N LYS A 19 -19.22 4.39 -9.48
CA LYS A 19 -17.76 4.39 -9.65
C LYS A 19 -17.09 5.27 -8.61
N THR A 20 -15.80 5.00 -8.41
CA THR A 20 -14.92 5.71 -7.49
C THR A 20 -13.56 5.90 -8.15
N VAL A 21 -12.80 6.89 -7.70
CA VAL A 21 -11.39 7.00 -8.06
C VAL A 21 -10.59 6.18 -7.07
N LEU A 22 -9.82 5.21 -7.57
CA LEU A 22 -8.89 4.43 -6.79
C LEU A 22 -7.48 4.93 -7.05
N VAL A 23 -6.70 5.12 -5.98
CA VAL A 23 -5.28 5.46 -6.06
C VAL A 23 -4.48 4.32 -5.48
N PHE A 24 -3.48 3.85 -6.22
CA PHE A 24 -2.58 2.78 -5.79
C PHE A 24 -1.16 3.31 -5.61
N LEU A 25 -0.48 2.79 -4.59
CA LEU A 25 0.97 2.71 -4.52
C LEU A 25 1.35 1.26 -4.83
N LYS A 26 2.48 1.04 -5.53
CA LYS A 26 2.90 -0.29 -5.96
C LYS A 26 4.29 -0.63 -5.44
N PRO A 27 4.54 -1.85 -4.92
CA PRO A 27 5.90 -2.30 -4.68
C PRO A 27 6.67 -2.39 -6.00
N GLN A 28 7.98 -2.24 -5.98
CA GLN A 28 8.82 -2.25 -7.20
C GLN A 28 8.85 -3.62 -7.89
N ASN A 29 8.79 -4.71 -7.12
CA ASN A 29 8.91 -6.08 -7.66
C ASN A 29 7.75 -6.97 -7.15
N PRO A 30 6.49 -6.70 -7.55
CA PRO A 30 5.35 -7.47 -7.06
C PRO A 30 5.40 -8.92 -7.56
N GLN A 31 5.12 -9.86 -6.67
CA GLN A 31 4.91 -11.27 -7.04
C GLN A 31 3.44 -11.54 -7.36
N ARG A 32 3.15 -12.63 -8.08
CA ARG A 32 1.79 -12.97 -8.53
C ARG A 32 0.79 -13.16 -7.39
N ASN A 33 1.25 -13.66 -6.24
CA ASN A 33 0.45 -13.91 -5.06
C ASN A 33 0.32 -12.67 -4.15
N TYR A 34 0.94 -11.54 -4.49
CA TYR A 34 0.78 -10.32 -3.71
C TYR A 34 -0.62 -9.76 -3.89
N GLN A 35 -1.17 -9.34 -2.76
CA GLN A 35 -2.49 -8.76 -2.67
C GLN A 35 -2.33 -7.24 -2.59
N ILE A 36 -2.48 -6.54 -3.72
CA ILE A 36 -2.31 -5.09 -3.77
C ILE A 36 -3.62 -4.42 -3.35
N HIS A 37 -3.52 -3.39 -2.51
CA HIS A 37 -4.66 -2.66 -1.97
C HIS A 37 -4.82 -1.31 -2.66
N ALA A 38 -6.07 -0.86 -2.83
CA ALA A 38 -6.34 0.54 -3.16
C ALA A 38 -5.89 1.39 -1.97
N TRP A 39 -4.80 2.12 -2.16
CA TRP A 39 -4.19 2.96 -1.13
C TRP A 39 -5.10 4.15 -0.77
N GLN A 40 -5.86 4.66 -1.74
CA GLN A 40 -6.97 5.59 -1.53
C GLN A 40 -8.19 5.18 -2.33
N VAL A 41 -9.36 5.45 -1.76
CA VAL A 41 -10.66 5.33 -2.41
C VAL A 41 -11.35 6.66 -2.25
N LEU A 42 -11.62 7.35 -3.36
CA LEU A 42 -12.29 8.64 -3.37
C LEU A 42 -13.71 8.45 -3.90
N THR A 43 -14.68 8.90 -3.11
CA THR A 43 -16.12 8.73 -3.36
C THR A 43 -16.79 10.01 -3.84
N GLY A 44 -16.01 11.02 -4.21
CA GLY A 44 -16.46 12.33 -4.64
C GLY A 44 -17.55 12.29 -5.71
N SER A 45 -18.37 13.34 -5.72
CA SER A 45 -19.45 13.55 -6.68
C SER A 45 -19.03 14.51 -7.79
N ALA A 46 -19.78 14.50 -8.89
CA ALA A 46 -19.61 15.44 -9.99
C ALA A 46 -19.52 16.91 -9.50
N GLY A 47 -18.52 17.63 -10.00
CA GLY A 47 -18.20 19.01 -9.66
C GLY A 47 -17.57 19.22 -8.28
N ALA A 48 -17.46 18.17 -7.45
CA ALA A 48 -16.85 18.28 -6.13
C ALA A 48 -15.32 18.20 -6.18
N THR A 49 -14.69 18.54 -5.06
CA THR A 49 -13.26 18.27 -4.83
C THR A 49 -13.12 17.41 -3.59
N GLU A 50 -12.33 16.35 -3.67
CA GLU A 50 -11.95 15.49 -2.55
C GLU A 50 -10.44 15.48 -2.40
N SER A 51 -9.95 15.56 -1.16
CA SER A 51 -8.54 15.78 -0.88
C SER A 51 -7.97 14.67 0.00
N PHE A 52 -6.73 14.26 -0.27
CA PHE A 52 -6.01 13.28 0.57
C PHE A 52 -4.54 13.64 0.73
N GLY A 53 -3.98 13.33 1.90
CA GLY A 53 -2.56 13.54 2.20
C GLY A 53 -1.70 12.33 1.88
N TYR A 54 -0.46 12.59 1.50
CA TYR A 54 0.60 11.61 1.35
C TYR A 54 1.81 11.99 2.21
N GLU A 55 2.30 11.02 2.96
CA GLU A 55 3.62 11.07 3.56
C GLU A 55 4.36 9.77 3.29
N ALA A 56 5.67 9.86 3.04
CA ALA A 56 6.54 8.70 2.81
C ALA A 56 6.90 7.98 4.13
N GLN A 57 5.89 7.66 4.93
CA GLN A 57 6.02 6.90 6.17
C GLN A 57 5.62 5.46 5.94
N ILE A 58 6.57 4.53 6.00
CA ILE A 58 6.32 3.10 5.85
C ILE A 58 6.07 2.48 7.22
N SER A 59 5.06 1.61 7.29
CA SER A 59 4.82 0.77 8.45
C SER A 59 4.36 -0.62 8.03
N THR A 60 4.52 -1.59 8.94
CA THR A 60 4.13 -2.97 8.70
C THR A 60 3.59 -3.62 9.97
N ASP A 61 2.67 -4.56 9.78
CA ASP A 61 2.26 -5.55 10.77
C ASP A 61 2.24 -6.93 10.09
N VAL A 62 2.15 -7.98 10.91
CA VAL A 62 1.98 -9.35 10.42
C VAL A 62 0.65 -9.89 10.87
N SER A 63 -0.01 -10.65 10.00
CA SER A 63 -1.25 -11.34 10.32
C SER A 63 -1.15 -12.84 10.13
N TYR A 64 -1.76 -13.60 11.02
CA TYR A 64 -1.78 -15.06 10.95
C TYR A 64 -3.12 -15.60 11.46
N TYR A 65 -3.41 -16.86 11.15
CA TYR A 65 -4.62 -17.53 11.62
C TYR A 65 -4.32 -18.34 12.89
N GLY A 66 -5.08 -18.06 13.96
CA GLY A 66 -4.99 -18.76 15.24
C GLY A 66 -5.80 -20.07 15.28
N VAL A 67 -5.96 -20.65 16.48
CA VAL A 67 -6.53 -21.99 16.73
C VAL A 67 -8.02 -22.16 16.32
N ASN A 68 -8.70 -21.10 15.86
CA ASN A 68 -10.11 -21.13 15.42
C ASN A 68 -10.33 -20.32 14.13
N ASP A 69 -9.34 -20.23 13.25
CA ASP A 69 -9.36 -19.38 12.05
C ASP A 69 -9.60 -17.88 12.32
N ASN A 70 -9.40 -17.44 13.57
CA ASN A 70 -9.39 -16.03 13.91
C ASN A 70 -8.11 -15.40 13.37
N LYS A 71 -8.26 -14.39 12.51
CA LYS A 71 -7.14 -13.57 12.04
C LYS A 71 -6.62 -12.70 13.18
N LEU A 72 -5.39 -12.96 13.60
CA LEU A 72 -4.67 -12.18 14.60
C LEU A 72 -3.65 -11.30 13.90
N ILE A 73 -3.47 -10.06 14.38
CA ILE A 73 -2.57 -9.08 13.81
C ILE A 73 -1.60 -8.63 14.89
N SER A 74 -0.31 -8.53 14.57
CA SER A 74 0.69 -7.96 15.48
C SER A 74 0.47 -6.46 15.69
N GLY A 75 1.16 -5.89 16.67
CA GLY A 75 1.30 -4.43 16.71
C GLY A 75 2.02 -3.92 15.46
N ARG A 76 1.50 -2.85 14.85
CA ARG A 76 2.12 -2.17 13.71
C ARG A 76 3.39 -1.45 14.13
N LYS A 77 4.40 -1.48 13.26
CA LYS A 77 5.69 -0.81 13.46
C LYS A 77 6.06 0.02 12.25
N SER A 78 6.43 1.28 12.50
CA SER A 78 7.13 2.09 11.50
C SER A 78 8.48 1.48 11.19
N ILE A 79 8.90 1.58 9.93
CA ILE A 79 10.15 1.01 9.43
C ILE A 79 10.68 1.90 8.32
N PHE A 80 12.00 2.02 8.24
CA PHE A 80 12.68 2.84 7.23
C PHE A 80 13.47 1.96 6.26
N PRO A 81 13.72 2.42 5.02
CA PRO A 81 14.64 1.74 4.10
C PRO A 81 15.99 1.42 4.80
N GLY A 82 16.52 0.24 4.52
CA GLY A 82 17.69 -0.34 5.17
C GLY A 82 17.41 -1.03 6.51
N GLN A 83 16.19 -0.99 7.04
CA GLN A 83 15.82 -1.66 8.29
C GLN A 83 15.12 -2.99 8.07
N LEU A 84 15.39 -3.93 8.98
CA LEU A 84 14.77 -5.25 9.03
C LEU A 84 14.10 -5.43 10.41
N LEU A 85 12.86 -5.90 10.42
CA LEU A 85 12.17 -6.34 11.62
C LEU A 85 12.16 -7.87 11.70
N SER A 86 12.39 -8.42 12.88
CA SER A 86 12.16 -9.83 13.18
C SER A 86 10.77 -10.01 13.76
N ALA A 87 9.96 -10.87 13.14
CA ALA A 87 8.74 -11.38 13.74
C ALA A 87 9.12 -12.51 14.71
N VAL A 88 8.95 -12.27 16.00
CA VAL A 88 9.24 -13.23 17.07
C VAL A 88 7.97 -13.56 17.83
N ARG A 89 7.90 -14.74 18.45
CA ARG A 89 6.70 -15.21 19.16
C ARG A 89 7.01 -15.64 20.60
N PRO A 90 7.53 -14.75 21.46
CA PRO A 90 7.88 -15.12 22.83
C PRO A 90 6.63 -15.67 23.54
N ASN A 91 6.81 -16.79 24.24
CA ASN A 91 5.78 -17.44 25.05
C ASN A 91 4.57 -17.98 24.26
N GLY A 92 4.67 -18.14 22.93
CA GLY A 92 3.58 -18.70 22.12
C GLY A 92 2.35 -17.80 21.99
N LEU A 93 2.44 -16.50 22.27
CA LEU A 93 1.38 -15.50 22.09
C LEU A 93 1.36 -14.93 20.66
N SER A 94 0.68 -13.81 20.41
CA SER A 94 0.75 -13.13 19.11
C SER A 94 2.18 -12.73 18.76
N PRO A 95 2.61 -12.80 17.48
CA PRO A 95 3.91 -12.32 17.05
C PRO A 95 4.11 -10.85 17.40
N LEU A 96 5.35 -10.54 17.75
CA LEU A 96 5.84 -9.20 17.97
C LEU A 96 6.86 -8.87 16.89
N LEU A 97 6.80 -7.65 16.38
CA LEU A 97 7.81 -7.11 15.49
C LEU A 97 8.83 -6.32 16.31
N GLN A 98 10.09 -6.75 16.23
CA GLN A 98 11.23 -6.09 16.89
C GLN A 98 12.35 -5.83 15.87
N PRO A 99 13.20 -4.82 16.07
CA PRO A 99 14.36 -4.60 15.20
C PRO A 99 15.27 -5.83 15.14
N ALA A 100 15.66 -6.23 13.93
CA ALA A 100 16.74 -7.19 13.70
C ALA A 100 18.10 -6.48 13.79
N SER A 101 19.20 -7.25 13.85
CA SER A 101 20.53 -6.64 13.83
C SER A 101 20.80 -5.94 12.50
N THR A 102 21.54 -4.83 12.54
CA THR A 102 21.95 -4.08 11.34
C THR A 102 22.75 -4.95 10.37
N SER A 103 23.59 -5.86 10.89
CA SER A 103 24.35 -6.80 10.07
C SER A 103 23.46 -7.78 9.30
N LEU A 104 22.37 -8.26 9.91
CA LEU A 104 21.40 -9.11 9.24
C LEU A 104 20.60 -8.32 8.20
N ALA A 105 20.21 -7.09 8.52
CA ALA A 105 19.53 -6.21 7.57
C ALA A 105 20.37 -5.98 6.30
N GLN A 106 21.65 -5.64 6.45
CA GLN A 106 22.60 -5.42 5.34
C GLN A 106 22.86 -6.68 4.51
N MET A 107 22.74 -7.87 5.10
CA MET A 107 22.88 -9.14 4.39
C MET A 107 21.65 -9.50 3.56
N LYS A 108 20.46 -9.06 4.00
CA LYS A 108 19.17 -9.50 3.43
C LYS A 108 18.51 -8.47 2.53
N LEU A 109 18.83 -7.19 2.69
CA LEU A 109 18.14 -6.07 2.05
C LEU A 109 19.10 -5.22 1.23
N THR A 110 18.58 -4.64 0.15
CA THR A 110 19.22 -3.45 -0.45
C THR A 110 18.97 -2.22 0.42
N PRO A 111 19.76 -1.13 0.28
CA PRO A 111 19.55 0.11 1.04
C PRO A 111 18.16 0.75 0.83
N GLN A 112 17.51 0.46 -0.29
CA GLN A 112 16.18 0.98 -0.64
C GLN A 112 15.04 0.12 -0.06
N GLN A 113 15.34 -1.09 0.40
CA GLN A 113 14.37 -2.03 0.93
C GLN A 113 14.27 -1.92 2.45
N CYS A 114 13.06 -2.07 2.96
CA CYS A 114 12.82 -2.47 4.33
C CYS A 114 12.22 -3.88 4.35
N GLY A 115 12.26 -4.60 5.46
CA GLY A 115 11.77 -5.98 5.46
C GLY A 115 11.30 -6.53 6.80
N VAL A 116 10.67 -7.69 6.74
CA VAL A 116 10.32 -8.53 7.87
C VAL A 116 10.92 -9.92 7.67
N ILE A 117 11.59 -10.47 8.68
CA ILE A 117 12.05 -11.86 8.71
C ILE A 117 11.23 -12.66 9.73
N ASN A 118 10.77 -13.86 9.34
CA ASN A 118 10.07 -14.74 10.26
C ASN A 118 11.05 -15.50 11.16
N GLN A 119 11.09 -15.15 12.43
CA GLN A 119 11.88 -15.81 13.47
C GLN A 119 10.98 -16.24 14.64
N THR A 120 9.73 -16.60 14.34
CA THR A 120 8.76 -17.02 15.34
C THR A 120 9.16 -18.36 15.97
N THR A 121 8.93 -18.51 17.27
CA THR A 121 9.20 -19.75 18.00
C THR A 121 8.16 -19.88 19.12
N PRO A 122 7.21 -20.83 19.07
CA PRO A 122 7.05 -21.86 18.03
C PRO A 122 6.72 -21.24 16.66
N TYR A 123 7.13 -21.94 15.60
CA TYR A 123 6.94 -21.50 14.22
C TYR A 123 5.46 -21.28 13.90
N ILE A 124 5.19 -20.18 13.20
CA ILE A 124 3.96 -19.97 12.46
C ILE A 124 4.28 -19.36 11.09
N GLN A 125 3.47 -19.69 10.10
CA GLN A 125 3.41 -18.93 8.85
C GLN A 125 2.54 -17.68 9.05
N PHE A 126 2.88 -16.56 8.42
CA PHE A 126 2.10 -15.34 8.47
C PHE A 126 2.10 -14.60 7.13
N ASP A 127 1.21 -13.63 7.00
CA ASP A 127 1.22 -12.63 5.94
C ASP A 127 1.83 -11.34 6.47
N SER A 128 2.65 -10.67 5.66
CA SER A 128 3.19 -9.34 5.99
C SER A 128 2.37 -8.27 5.30
N ASN A 129 1.76 -7.38 6.08
CA ASN A 129 0.95 -6.27 5.59
C ASN A 129 1.77 -4.99 5.60
N TRP A 130 1.82 -4.29 4.47
CA TRP A 130 2.60 -3.08 4.29
C TRP A 130 1.68 -1.89 4.10
N TYR A 131 2.07 -0.79 4.74
CA TYR A 131 1.32 0.45 4.78
C TYR A 131 2.24 1.61 4.43
N VAL A 132 1.65 2.62 3.80
CA VAL A 132 2.27 3.93 3.59
C VAL A 132 1.29 4.97 4.09
N ASN A 133 1.72 5.88 4.96
CA ASN A 133 0.84 6.87 5.59
C ASN A 133 -0.41 6.21 6.24
N ASP A 134 -0.18 5.13 6.98
CA ASP A 134 -1.18 4.28 7.64
C ASP A 134 -2.24 3.61 6.77
N LYS A 135 -2.15 3.75 5.44
CA LYS A 135 -3.07 3.12 4.49
C LYS A 135 -2.43 1.89 3.84
N PRO A 136 -3.20 0.81 3.62
CA PRO A 136 -2.66 -0.44 3.11
C PRO A 136 -2.16 -0.28 1.68
N VAL A 137 -1.04 -0.93 1.37
CA VAL A 137 -0.43 -0.95 0.04
C VAL A 137 -0.41 -2.37 -0.51
N VAL A 138 0.15 -3.31 0.25
CA VAL A 138 0.28 -4.70 -0.18
C VAL A 138 0.26 -5.65 1.01
N THR A 139 -0.44 -6.77 0.86
CA THR A 139 -0.26 -7.95 1.71
C THR A 139 0.56 -8.98 0.94
N MET A 140 1.67 -9.41 1.56
CA MET A 140 2.58 -10.42 1.01
C MET A 140 2.39 -11.72 1.81
N PRO A 141 1.72 -12.73 1.23
CA PRO A 141 1.30 -13.90 1.99
C PRO A 141 2.40 -14.95 2.13
N TYR A 142 2.17 -15.91 3.04
CA TYR A 142 2.94 -17.15 3.17
C TYR A 142 4.43 -16.97 3.55
N VAL A 143 4.72 -16.05 4.48
CA VAL A 143 6.08 -15.83 4.99
C VAL A 143 6.48 -16.99 5.93
N ASP A 144 7.28 -17.92 5.41
CA ASP A 144 7.73 -19.13 6.11
C ASP A 144 8.90 -18.88 7.07
N THR A 145 9.29 -19.88 7.86
CA THR A 145 10.43 -19.85 8.79
C THR A 145 11.69 -19.33 8.12
N ASN A 146 12.34 -18.34 8.75
CA ASN A 146 13.56 -17.67 8.27
C ASN A 146 13.44 -17.03 6.88
N MET A 147 12.25 -16.98 6.30
CA MET A 147 11.97 -16.24 5.08
C MET A 147 11.99 -14.74 5.41
N THR A 148 12.65 -13.97 4.56
CA THR A 148 12.62 -12.51 4.60
C THR A 148 11.70 -12.04 3.48
N VAL A 149 10.78 -11.14 3.82
CA VAL A 149 9.95 -10.42 2.86
C VAL A 149 10.35 -8.96 2.87
N SER A 150 10.67 -8.43 1.70
CA SER A 150 11.14 -7.05 1.51
C SER A 150 10.09 -6.22 0.82
N PHE A 151 9.93 -4.98 1.28
CA PHE A 151 9.10 -3.96 0.65
C PHE A 151 9.97 -2.79 0.20
N GLU A 152 9.70 -2.35 -1.02
CA GLU A 152 10.33 -1.23 -1.68
C GLU A 152 9.30 -0.65 -2.62
N TYR A 153 9.11 0.67 -2.57
CA TYR A 153 8.25 1.37 -3.51
C TYR A 153 8.89 2.70 -3.90
N LEU A 154 8.59 3.14 -5.11
CA LEU A 154 8.78 4.52 -5.51
C LEU A 154 7.44 5.25 -5.27
N PRO A 155 7.45 6.55 -4.94
CA PRO A 155 6.25 7.35 -4.71
C PRO A 155 5.51 7.69 -6.02
N ASN A 156 5.22 6.64 -6.81
CA ASN A 156 4.43 6.70 -8.02
C ASN A 156 2.99 6.38 -7.65
N PHE A 157 2.09 7.29 -8.00
CA PHE A 157 0.66 7.18 -7.74
C PHE A 157 -0.02 6.69 -9.01
N TYR A 158 -0.86 5.66 -8.89
CA TYR A 158 -1.59 5.13 -10.04
C TYR A 158 -3.08 5.33 -9.83
N PHE A 159 -3.68 6.18 -10.65
CA PHE A 159 -5.08 6.56 -10.59
C PHE A 159 -5.90 5.74 -11.57
N MET A 160 -7.09 5.31 -11.17
CA MET A 160 -8.08 4.69 -12.06
C MET A 160 -9.50 4.97 -11.59
N VAL A 161 -10.45 4.97 -12.51
CA VAL A 161 -11.88 5.00 -12.19
C VAL A 161 -12.44 3.59 -12.30
N ALA A 162 -12.97 3.05 -11.20
CA ALA A 162 -13.54 1.72 -11.16
C ALA A 162 -14.70 1.63 -10.17
N THR A 163 -15.44 0.53 -10.23
CA THR A 163 -16.40 0.19 -9.17
C THR A 163 -15.65 0.08 -7.84
N PRO A 164 -16.19 0.64 -6.73
CA PRO A 164 -15.55 0.56 -5.44
C PRO A 164 -15.25 -0.90 -5.07
N PRO A 165 -14.07 -1.18 -4.49
CA PRO A 165 -13.75 -2.52 -4.03
C PRO A 165 -14.73 -2.95 -2.94
N MET A 166 -15.13 -4.23 -2.95
CA MET A 166 -15.77 -4.81 -1.78
C MET A 166 -14.80 -4.77 -0.59
N VAL A 167 -15.32 -4.65 0.63
CA VAL A 167 -14.48 -4.60 1.84
C VAL A 167 -13.54 -5.82 1.88
N GLY A 168 -12.23 -5.56 1.98
CA GLY A 168 -11.20 -6.60 1.99
C GLY A 168 -10.81 -7.16 0.62
N GLN A 169 -11.36 -6.62 -0.47
CA GLN A 169 -10.97 -7.01 -1.82
C GLN A 169 -9.57 -6.48 -2.14
N THR A 170 -8.77 -7.33 -2.77
CA THR A 170 -7.41 -7.01 -3.20
C THR A 170 -7.29 -7.21 -4.70
N TYR A 171 -6.33 -6.51 -5.30
CA TYR A 171 -6.04 -6.56 -6.73
C TYR A 171 -4.80 -7.42 -6.93
N VAL A 172 -4.89 -8.37 -7.87
CA VAL A 172 -3.72 -9.06 -8.40
C VAL A 172 -3.13 -8.24 -9.55
N VAL A 173 -1.83 -8.38 -9.81
CA VAL A 173 -1.06 -7.56 -10.78
C VAL A 173 -1.71 -7.50 -12.17
N GLN A 174 -2.50 -8.50 -12.56
CA GLN A 174 -3.19 -8.55 -13.85
C GLN A 174 -4.39 -7.60 -13.99
N ASN A 175 -4.95 -7.06 -12.90
CA ASN A 175 -6.16 -6.21 -12.93
C ASN A 175 -5.89 -4.74 -13.27
N PHE A 176 -4.71 -4.42 -13.79
CA PHE A 176 -4.11 -3.08 -13.73
C PHE A 176 -3.95 -2.39 -15.10
N SER A 177 -4.65 -2.83 -16.15
CA SER A 177 -4.39 -2.38 -17.52
C SER A 177 -4.69 -0.89 -17.79
N ASP A 178 -5.63 -0.27 -17.06
CA ASP A 178 -6.15 1.08 -17.39
C ASP A 178 -5.85 2.14 -16.30
N MET A 179 -4.64 2.15 -15.75
CA MET A 179 -4.21 3.16 -14.76
C MET A 179 -3.42 4.30 -15.39
N THR A 180 -3.66 5.51 -14.89
CA THR A 180 -2.82 6.68 -15.16
C THR A 180 -1.76 6.81 -14.07
N GLN A 181 -0.48 6.72 -14.44
CA GLN A 181 0.63 6.91 -13.52
C GLN A 181 0.96 8.40 -13.37
N TYR A 182 1.17 8.82 -12.14
CA TYR A 182 1.68 10.15 -11.78
C TYR A 182 2.91 10.02 -10.87
N VAL A 183 3.95 10.77 -11.19
CA VAL A 183 5.17 10.89 -10.39
C VAL A 183 5.23 12.32 -9.87
N ALA A 184 5.00 12.49 -8.57
CA ALA A 184 5.04 13.81 -7.96
C ALA A 184 6.47 14.38 -8.01
N PRO A 185 6.67 15.64 -8.42
CA PRO A 185 7.96 16.31 -8.29
C PRO A 185 8.43 16.31 -6.84
N VAL A 186 9.75 16.17 -6.61
CA VAL A 186 10.32 16.12 -5.25
C VAL A 186 10.15 17.41 -4.45
N THR A 187 9.75 18.51 -5.09
CA THR A 187 9.45 19.80 -4.46
C THR A 187 7.97 20.04 -4.23
N ALA A 188 7.09 19.17 -4.76
CA ALA A 188 5.67 19.38 -4.68
C ALA A 188 5.18 19.25 -3.24
N THR A 189 4.39 20.23 -2.82
CA THR A 189 3.67 20.21 -1.53
C THR A 189 2.18 20.03 -1.75
N GLU A 190 1.70 20.38 -2.95
CA GLU A 190 0.31 20.24 -3.36
C GLU A 190 0.24 19.73 -4.80
N VAL A 191 -0.76 18.92 -5.09
CA VAL A 191 -1.06 18.40 -6.43
C VAL A 191 -2.55 18.50 -6.68
N ASP A 192 -2.93 19.35 -7.64
CA ASP A 192 -4.29 19.38 -8.16
C ASP A 192 -4.44 18.31 -9.24
N VAL A 193 -5.48 17.50 -9.12
CA VAL A 193 -5.81 16.42 -10.06
C VAL A 193 -7.19 16.71 -10.62
N THR A 194 -7.29 16.90 -11.94
CA THR A 194 -8.59 17.04 -12.60
C THR A 194 -8.96 15.72 -13.25
N LEU A 195 -10.00 15.07 -12.73
CA LEU A 195 -10.64 13.95 -13.40
C LEU A 195 -11.61 14.50 -14.45
N SER A 196 -11.48 14.05 -15.68
CA SER A 196 -12.44 14.33 -16.75
C SER A 196 -12.77 13.07 -17.55
N ARG A 197 -13.85 13.12 -18.33
CA ARG A 197 -14.23 12.05 -19.25
C ARG A 197 -14.39 12.60 -20.65
N ASN A 198 -13.48 12.24 -21.53
CA ASN A 198 -13.45 12.74 -22.91
C ASN A 198 -13.65 11.56 -23.87
N GLN A 199 -14.68 11.65 -24.71
CA GLN A 199 -15.01 10.60 -25.71
C GLN A 199 -15.15 9.20 -25.09
N GLY A 200 -15.69 9.12 -23.87
CA GLY A 200 -15.91 7.88 -23.14
C GLY A 200 -14.71 7.36 -22.34
N LEU A 201 -13.53 7.95 -22.51
CA LEU A 201 -12.30 7.59 -21.80
C LEU A 201 -12.08 8.49 -20.58
N TRP A 202 -11.61 7.89 -19.48
CA TRP A 202 -11.21 8.63 -18.28
C TRP A 202 -9.84 9.26 -18.47
N ASN A 203 -9.70 10.53 -18.08
CA ASN A 203 -8.46 11.26 -18.10
C ASN A 203 -8.17 11.88 -16.74
N PHE A 204 -6.90 11.86 -16.33
CA PHE A 204 -6.40 12.54 -15.14
C PHE A 204 -5.33 13.55 -15.55
N ASP A 205 -5.60 14.83 -15.31
CA ASP A 205 -4.64 15.91 -15.54
C ASP A 205 -4.06 16.37 -14.21
N PHE A 206 -2.73 16.54 -14.13
CA PHE A 206 -2.03 16.81 -12.88
C PHE A 206 -1.31 18.17 -12.91
N GLY A 207 -1.52 18.99 -11.88
CA GLY A 207 -0.83 20.25 -11.65
C GLY A 207 -0.13 20.26 -10.29
N ALA A 208 1.20 20.21 -10.28
CA ALA A 208 2.00 20.27 -9.05
C ALA A 208 2.35 21.72 -8.66
N LYS A 209 2.36 22.01 -7.36
CA LYS A 209 2.82 23.27 -6.76
C LYS A 209 3.93 23.02 -5.75
#